data_AF-A0A6M2ERK4-F1
#
_entry.id   AF-A0A6M2ERK4-F1
#
_cell.length_a   1.000
_cell.length_b   1.000
_cell.length_c   1.000
_cell.angle_alpha   90.00
_cell.angle_beta   90.00
_cell.angle_gamma   90.00
#
_symmetry.space_group_name_H-M   'P 1'
#
loop_
_entity.id
_entity.type
_entity.pdbx_description
1 polymer ?
#
loop_
_entity_poly.entity_id
_entity_poly.type
_entity_poly.pdbx_seq_one_letter_code
_entity_poly.pdbx_strand_id
1 'polypeptide(L)'
;MDVPKDQITALLDHELYNSAQILGSFLVSSATVSLETSPQLKAENQILLGDALFREREFRRAIHTYKQALHYCKIIPKQSSTTSRSSLSNRSSSPNSFNISAINENEVKFKIASCHATLNETRAALVEMEGIPSKARTLQMSLLMAKLYRSSRHTRLAISCYKECLRHCPFVIEAIIALAELGVAAKDVISLFSQVSNRSGRAPLDHTDSTRWLQRYVEAQCCIASNDYKGGLELFGELLQRFPNNVHILLEIARAEAIIGKNDEAIMNFEKVRSIDPYVVTYMDEYAMLLKTKGDFSKLNKLVHDLLSIDPTRPEIFVALSVLWEKKDEIGALSYAEKSIRIDERHIPGYIMKGTLLLSLKRPEAAVIAFRGAQELRADLRSYQGLVHSYLAFSKIKEALHAAREAMKAMPQSAKALKLVGDVHASNSGGREKAKKFYESALRLEPGYLGAALALAELHVIEGRNGDAVSLLERYLKDWADDSLHVKLAQVFAATNMLQEALSHYQAALRINPQNEAAKKGLERLEKQMKGVDPDAPEEDEENEVEDPDGDQEETDLL
;
A
#
# COMPACT_ATOMS: atom_id res chain seq x y z
N MET A 1 37.91 -36.14 -10.74
CA MET A 1 36.82 -35.64 -11.61
C MET A 1 36.80 -34.14 -11.39
N ASP A 2 37.72 -33.44 -12.04
CA ASP A 2 37.85 -32.00 -11.90
C ASP A 2 36.86 -31.37 -12.88
N VAL A 3 35.60 -31.26 -12.44
CA VAL A 3 34.69 -30.30 -13.06
C VAL A 3 35.23 -28.93 -12.64
N PRO A 4 35.79 -28.12 -13.55
CA PRO A 4 36.36 -26.85 -13.17
C PRO A 4 35.23 -25.96 -12.66
N LYS A 5 35.45 -25.31 -11.51
CA LYS A 5 34.64 -24.22 -10.93
C LYS A 5 33.98 -23.33 -12.00
N ASP A 6 34.75 -23.02 -13.04
CA ASP A 6 34.36 -22.21 -14.20
C ASP A 6 33.08 -22.71 -14.89
N GLN A 7 32.81 -24.03 -14.87
CA GLN A 7 31.60 -24.61 -15.46
C GLN A 7 30.35 -24.33 -14.61
N ILE A 8 30.43 -24.37 -13.27
CA ILE A 8 29.27 -24.03 -12.43
C ILE A 8 29.01 -22.53 -12.49
N THR A 9 30.05 -21.70 -12.44
CA THR A 9 29.87 -20.25 -12.61
C THR A 9 29.28 -19.95 -13.98
N ALA A 10 29.74 -20.62 -15.05
CA ALA A 10 29.12 -20.47 -16.37
C ALA A 10 27.65 -20.91 -16.40
N LEU A 11 27.29 -22.02 -15.73
CA LEU A 11 25.89 -22.44 -15.63
C LEU A 11 25.05 -21.41 -14.86
N LEU A 12 25.57 -20.82 -13.79
CA LEU A 12 24.90 -19.76 -13.04
C LEU A 12 24.74 -18.48 -13.88
N ASP A 13 25.77 -18.10 -14.64
CA ASP A 13 25.76 -16.95 -15.54
C ASP A 13 24.79 -17.14 -16.73
N HIS A 14 24.61 -18.38 -17.19
CA HIS A 14 23.63 -18.76 -18.21
C HIS A 14 22.23 -19.08 -17.66
N GLU A 15 21.97 -18.81 -16.38
CA GLU A 15 20.68 -19.04 -15.72
C GLU A 15 20.20 -20.51 -15.67
N LEU A 16 21.13 -21.47 -15.84
CA LEU A 16 20.85 -22.92 -15.79
C LEU A 16 20.96 -23.45 -14.35
N TYR A 17 20.11 -22.93 -13.47
CA TYR A 17 20.20 -23.14 -12.02
C TYR A 17 19.98 -24.59 -11.58
N ASN A 18 19.01 -25.30 -12.17
CA ASN A 18 18.80 -26.74 -11.91
C ASN A 18 20.05 -27.59 -12.20
N SER A 19 20.71 -27.34 -13.33
CA SER A 19 21.96 -28.05 -13.69
C SER A 19 23.10 -27.67 -12.73
N ALA A 20 23.21 -26.39 -12.36
CA ALA A 20 24.18 -25.92 -11.39
C ALA A 20 23.96 -26.53 -9.98
N GLN A 21 22.71 -26.71 -9.56
CA GLN A 21 22.34 -27.32 -8.28
C GLN A 21 22.76 -28.79 -8.23
N ILE A 22 22.42 -29.56 -9.28
CA ILE A 22 22.78 -30.99 -9.36
C ILE A 22 24.30 -31.15 -9.39
N LEU A 23 24.99 -30.39 -10.25
CA LEU A 23 26.44 -30.42 -10.35
C LEU A 23 27.13 -30.00 -9.04
N GLY A 24 26.62 -28.96 -8.39
CA GLY A 24 27.08 -28.51 -7.07
C GLY A 24 26.92 -29.58 -5.99
N SER A 25 25.84 -30.37 -6.02
CA SER A 25 25.64 -31.48 -5.07
C SER A 25 26.67 -32.61 -5.24
N PHE A 26 27.07 -32.91 -6.47
CA PHE A 26 28.16 -33.85 -6.75
C PHE A 26 29.51 -33.33 -6.26
N LEU A 27 29.79 -32.04 -6.45
CA LEU A 27 31.04 -31.44 -5.96
C LEU A 27 31.12 -31.43 -4.44
N VAL A 28 30.05 -31.05 -3.75
CA VAL A 28 30.00 -31.04 -2.28
C VAL A 28 30.19 -32.45 -1.73
N SER A 29 29.54 -33.47 -2.31
CA SER A 29 29.71 -34.87 -1.88
C SER A 29 31.09 -35.45 -2.21
N SER A 30 31.71 -35.08 -3.33
CA SER A 30 33.08 -35.51 -3.65
C SER A 30 34.12 -34.94 -2.67
N ALA A 31 33.92 -33.68 -2.23
CA ALA A 31 34.82 -32.98 -1.33
C ALA A 31 34.71 -33.45 0.14
N THR A 32 33.63 -34.11 0.53
CA THR A 32 33.52 -34.74 1.86
C THR A 32 34.27 -36.07 1.93
N VAL A 33 34.33 -36.81 0.82
CA VAL A 33 35.05 -38.10 0.72
C VAL A 33 36.56 -37.90 0.58
N SER A 34 37.00 -36.85 -0.13
CA SER A 34 38.42 -36.54 -0.28
C SER A 34 38.98 -35.76 0.92
N LEU A 35 39.81 -36.43 1.74
CA LEU A 35 40.53 -35.85 2.88
C LEU A 35 41.55 -34.77 2.46
N GLU A 36 41.97 -34.73 1.20
CA GLU A 36 43.01 -33.83 0.68
C GLU A 36 42.47 -32.51 0.11
N THR A 37 41.14 -32.33 0.05
CA THR A 37 40.55 -31.11 -0.51
C THR A 37 40.72 -29.91 0.44
N SER A 38 41.26 -28.81 -0.09
CA SER A 38 41.53 -27.60 0.70
C SER A 38 40.24 -27.03 1.30
N PRO A 39 40.27 -26.48 2.54
CA PRO A 39 39.09 -25.89 3.17
C PRO A 39 38.53 -24.70 2.37
N GLN A 40 39.39 -24.02 1.59
CA GLN A 40 38.99 -23.00 0.63
C GLN A 40 38.08 -23.57 -0.47
N LEU A 41 38.49 -24.67 -1.12
CA LEU A 41 37.69 -25.31 -2.17
C LEU A 41 36.35 -25.84 -1.62
N LYS A 42 36.34 -26.37 -0.39
CA LYS A 42 35.10 -26.78 0.29
C LYS A 42 34.14 -25.61 0.50
N ALA A 43 34.66 -24.46 0.94
CA ALA A 43 33.86 -23.25 1.11
C ALA A 43 33.30 -22.74 -0.23
N GLU A 44 34.12 -22.71 -1.29
CA GLU A 44 33.68 -22.26 -2.62
C GLU A 44 32.58 -23.14 -3.22
N ASN A 45 32.74 -24.47 -3.16
CA ASN A 45 31.72 -25.40 -3.66
C ASN A 45 30.37 -25.23 -2.94
N GLN A 46 30.42 -24.96 -1.63
CA GLN A 46 29.23 -24.70 -0.82
C GLN A 46 28.56 -23.37 -1.18
N ILE A 47 29.33 -22.33 -1.50
CA ILE A 47 28.80 -21.04 -1.95
C ILE A 47 28.10 -21.19 -3.30
N LEU A 48 28.74 -21.86 -4.26
CA LEU A 48 28.17 -22.08 -5.59
C LEU A 48 26.87 -22.90 -5.54
N LEU A 49 26.84 -23.95 -4.70
CA LEU A 49 25.61 -24.70 -4.45
C LEU A 49 24.55 -23.81 -3.79
N GLY A 50 24.94 -22.99 -2.81
CA GLY A 50 24.04 -22.01 -2.19
C GLY A 50 23.45 -21.00 -3.19
N ASP A 51 24.25 -20.53 -4.15
CA ASP A 51 23.81 -19.59 -5.19
C ASP A 51 22.78 -20.23 -6.12
N ALA A 52 23.00 -21.48 -6.53
CA ALA A 52 22.02 -22.24 -7.32
C ALA A 52 20.70 -22.43 -6.55
N LEU A 53 20.78 -22.85 -5.27
CA LEU A 53 19.61 -23.05 -4.41
C LEU A 53 18.84 -21.75 -4.15
N PHE A 54 19.55 -20.62 -4.02
CA PHE A 54 18.94 -19.31 -3.86
C PHE A 54 18.11 -18.91 -5.08
N ARG A 55 18.63 -19.16 -6.28
CA ARG A 55 17.95 -18.85 -7.55
C ARG A 55 16.74 -19.75 -7.80
N GLU A 56 16.79 -21.01 -7.38
CA GLU A 56 15.66 -21.95 -7.38
C GLU A 56 14.64 -21.69 -6.23
N ARG A 57 14.79 -20.59 -5.48
CA ARG A 57 13.91 -20.18 -4.36
C ARG A 57 13.87 -21.15 -3.18
N GLU A 58 14.86 -22.04 -3.04
CA GLU A 58 15.00 -22.96 -1.91
C GLU A 58 15.78 -22.31 -0.75
N PHE A 59 15.24 -21.21 -0.21
CA PHE A 59 15.99 -20.33 0.71
C PHE A 59 16.50 -21.02 1.98
N ARG A 60 15.74 -21.95 2.57
CA ARG A 60 16.17 -22.67 3.79
C ARG A 60 17.36 -23.60 3.52
N ARG A 61 17.40 -24.26 2.36
CA ARG A 61 18.53 -25.09 1.94
C ARG A 61 19.75 -24.23 1.66
N ALA A 62 19.55 -23.11 0.96
CA ALA A 62 20.62 -22.13 0.70
C ALA A 62 21.24 -21.58 2.01
N ILE A 63 20.42 -21.24 3.01
CA ILE A 63 20.92 -20.79 4.32
C ILE A 63 21.83 -21.85 4.97
N HIS A 64 21.42 -23.12 4.90
CA HIS A 64 22.21 -24.21 5.46
C HIS A 64 23.57 -24.35 4.77
N THR A 65 23.60 -24.35 3.43
CA THR A 65 24.85 -24.48 2.66
C THR A 65 25.77 -23.27 2.86
N TYR A 66 25.24 -22.05 2.88
CA TYR A 66 26.04 -20.86 3.17
C TYR A 66 26.62 -20.86 4.59
N LYS A 67 25.88 -21.34 5.60
CA LYS A 67 26.41 -21.48 6.98
C LYS A 67 27.54 -22.50 7.04
N GLN A 68 27.46 -23.61 6.28
CA GLN A 68 28.57 -24.55 6.12
C GLN A 68 29.77 -23.87 5.46
N ALA A 69 29.56 -23.07 4.41
CA ALA A 69 30.63 -22.30 3.77
C ALA A 69 31.34 -21.35 4.75
N LEU A 70 30.59 -20.63 5.60
CA LEU A 70 31.16 -19.76 6.64
C LEU A 70 31.97 -20.54 7.67
N HIS A 71 31.54 -21.75 8.04
CA HIS A 71 32.31 -22.60 8.95
C HIS A 71 33.67 -22.97 8.35
N TYR A 72 33.71 -23.37 7.07
CA TYR A 72 34.97 -23.62 6.37
C TYR A 72 35.83 -22.35 6.25
N CYS A 73 35.23 -21.18 6.02
CA CYS A 73 35.95 -19.90 5.97
C CYS A 73 36.69 -19.57 7.28
N LYS A 74 36.13 -19.93 8.44
CA LYS A 74 36.74 -19.69 9.76
C LYS A 74 37.96 -20.59 10.04
N ILE A 75 38.04 -21.75 9.38
CA ILE A 75 39.14 -22.71 9.55
C ILE A 75 40.37 -22.30 8.72
N ILE A 76 40.20 -21.42 7.73
CA ILE A 76 41.29 -20.94 6.88
C ILE A 76 42.18 -19.98 7.70
N PRO A 77 43.51 -20.20 7.79
CA PRO A 77 44.41 -19.28 8.47
C PRO A 77 44.42 -17.91 7.77
N LYS A 78 44.10 -16.85 8.52
CA LYS A 78 44.18 -15.46 8.03
C LYS A 78 45.64 -15.13 7.75
N GLN A 79 46.05 -15.07 6.48
CA GLN A 79 47.37 -14.55 6.14
C GLN A 79 47.45 -13.09 6.56
N SER A 80 48.37 -12.78 7.48
CA SER A 80 48.70 -11.42 7.89
C SER A 80 49.23 -10.65 6.68
N SER A 81 48.58 -9.54 6.33
CA SER A 81 49.17 -8.54 5.44
C SER A 81 50.29 -7.80 6.19
N THR A 82 51.45 -8.43 6.32
CA THR A 82 52.69 -7.73 6.70
C THR A 82 53.24 -7.02 5.47
N THR A 83 53.04 -5.71 5.45
CA THR A 83 53.82 -4.76 4.64
C THR A 83 55.31 -5.06 4.80
N SER A 84 55.91 -5.71 3.81
CA SER A 84 57.35 -5.66 3.58
C SER A 84 57.59 -4.67 2.45
N ARG A 85 58.07 -3.48 2.83
CA ARG A 85 58.74 -2.58 1.89
C ARG A 85 60.01 -3.27 1.40
N SER A 86 60.09 -3.60 0.12
CA SER A 86 61.36 -3.66 -0.59
C SER A 86 61.17 -3.30 -2.05
N SER A 87 62.23 -2.72 -2.59
CA SER A 87 62.32 -1.71 -3.64
C SER A 87 62.31 -2.23 -5.07
N LEU A 88 61.91 -1.34 -5.98
CA LEU A 88 62.14 -1.28 -7.43
C LEU A 88 62.93 -2.43 -8.09
N SER A 89 62.31 -3.10 -9.07
CA SER A 89 62.89 -3.19 -10.42
C SER A 89 61.82 -3.55 -11.46
N ASN A 90 61.83 -2.82 -12.57
CA ASN A 90 61.04 -3.10 -13.77
C ASN A 90 61.43 -4.45 -14.38
N ARG A 91 60.43 -5.28 -14.73
CA ARG A 91 60.38 -5.99 -16.03
C ARG A 91 59.01 -6.60 -16.29
N SER A 92 58.54 -6.32 -17.50
CA SER A 92 57.39 -6.89 -18.20
C SER A 92 57.35 -8.42 -18.17
N SER A 93 56.24 -9.01 -17.73
CA SER A 93 55.74 -10.31 -18.19
C SER A 93 54.25 -10.49 -17.81
N SER A 94 53.56 -11.28 -18.63
CA SER A 94 52.12 -11.40 -18.88
C SER A 94 51.15 -11.56 -17.68
N PRO A 95 49.85 -11.22 -17.86
CA PRO A 95 48.86 -11.12 -16.78
C PRO A 95 48.15 -12.46 -16.54
N ASN A 96 48.88 -13.50 -16.13
CA ASN A 96 48.26 -14.76 -15.71
C ASN A 96 49.15 -15.49 -14.70
N SER A 97 49.03 -15.13 -13.42
CA SER A 97 49.40 -16.01 -12.31
C SER A 97 48.99 -15.40 -10.96
N PHE A 98 48.01 -16.04 -10.30
CA PHE A 98 47.76 -16.05 -8.86
C PHE A 98 47.52 -14.71 -8.13
N ASN A 99 46.30 -14.18 -8.27
CA ASN A 99 45.61 -13.60 -7.12
C ASN A 99 44.56 -14.62 -6.66
N ILE A 100 44.86 -15.36 -5.59
CA ILE A 100 43.88 -16.21 -4.90
C ILE A 100 42.79 -15.26 -4.39
N SER A 101 41.61 -15.27 -5.02
CA SER A 101 40.47 -14.45 -4.58
C SER A 101 40.04 -14.95 -3.20
N ALA A 102 40.47 -14.26 -2.14
CA ALA A 102 40.01 -14.56 -0.79
C ALA A 102 38.48 -14.48 -0.76
N ILE A 103 37.83 -15.59 -0.39
CA ILE A 103 36.37 -15.66 -0.23
C ILE A 103 35.93 -14.51 0.67
N ASN A 104 35.05 -13.65 0.16
CA ASN A 104 34.57 -12.51 0.92
C ASN A 104 33.52 -12.97 1.94
N GLU A 105 33.94 -13.18 3.18
CA GLU A 105 33.07 -13.59 4.30
C GLU A 105 31.82 -12.70 4.42
N ASN A 106 31.96 -11.40 4.14
CA ASN A 106 30.86 -10.43 4.23
C ASN A 106 29.80 -10.65 3.14
N GLU A 107 30.21 -11.12 1.97
CA GLU A 107 29.29 -11.41 0.86
C GLU A 107 28.45 -12.65 1.16
N VAL A 108 29.05 -13.68 1.76
CA VAL A 108 28.32 -14.88 2.19
C VAL A 108 27.32 -14.53 3.30
N LYS A 109 27.69 -13.68 4.27
CA LYS A 109 26.75 -13.16 5.28
C LYS A 109 25.59 -12.38 4.65
N PHE A 110 25.87 -11.55 3.64
CA PHE A 110 24.84 -10.83 2.91
C PHE A 110 23.88 -11.77 2.15
N LYS A 111 24.39 -12.84 1.55
CA LYS A 111 23.56 -13.88 0.91
C LYS A 111 22.66 -14.58 1.92
N ILE A 112 23.19 -14.97 3.09
CA ILE A 112 22.40 -15.54 4.19
C ILE A 112 21.31 -14.57 4.66
N ALA A 113 21.68 -13.30 4.88
CA ALA A 113 20.74 -12.27 5.29
C ALA A 113 19.63 -12.06 4.24
N SER A 114 19.97 -12.11 2.95
CA SER A 114 19.02 -11.99 1.85
C SER A 114 18.01 -13.15 1.85
N CYS A 115 18.46 -14.39 2.09
CA CYS A 115 17.56 -15.54 2.25
C CYS A 115 16.60 -15.37 3.44
N HIS A 116 17.12 -14.94 4.60
CA HIS A 116 16.28 -14.68 5.78
C HIS A 116 15.28 -13.55 5.52
N ALA A 117 15.69 -12.50 4.81
CA ALA A 117 14.81 -11.39 4.42
C ALA A 117 13.66 -11.86 3.51
N THR A 118 13.93 -12.75 2.54
CA THR A 118 12.88 -13.33 1.67
C THR A 118 11.92 -14.27 2.40
N LEU A 119 12.34 -14.84 3.52
CA LEU A 119 11.51 -15.68 4.39
C LEU A 119 10.73 -14.88 5.45
N ASN A 120 10.77 -13.55 5.40
CA ASN A 120 10.23 -12.64 6.42
C ASN A 120 10.85 -12.83 7.84
N GLU A 121 12.04 -13.41 7.94
CA GLU A 121 12.78 -13.61 9.20
C GLU A 121 13.68 -12.40 9.50
N THR A 122 13.06 -11.23 9.72
CA THR A 122 13.76 -9.93 9.84
C THR A 122 14.83 -9.89 10.91
N ARG A 123 14.59 -10.50 12.08
CA ARG A 123 15.54 -10.54 13.20
C ARG A 123 16.80 -11.34 12.86
N ALA A 124 16.65 -12.49 12.21
CA ALA A 124 17.79 -13.31 11.81
C ALA A 124 18.63 -12.60 10.74
N ALA A 125 17.97 -11.97 9.77
CA ALA A 125 18.65 -11.19 8.74
C ALA A 125 19.45 -10.01 9.32
N LEU A 126 18.90 -9.30 10.32
CA LEU A 126 19.61 -8.20 10.98
C LEU A 126 20.87 -8.65 11.71
N VAL A 127 20.84 -9.79 12.41
CA VAL A 127 22.01 -10.32 13.13
C VAL A 127 23.18 -10.58 12.17
N GLU A 128 22.89 -11.18 11.01
CA GLU A 128 23.91 -11.46 9.99
C GLU A 128 24.47 -10.17 9.36
N MET A 129 23.61 -9.17 9.12
CA MET A 129 24.00 -7.87 8.57
C MET A 129 24.78 -6.99 9.55
N GLU A 130 24.44 -7.02 10.84
CA GLU A 130 25.21 -6.34 11.91
C GLU A 130 26.61 -6.92 12.08
N GLY A 131 26.78 -8.21 11.75
CA GLY A 131 28.09 -8.86 11.67
C GLY A 131 28.99 -8.35 10.53
N ILE A 132 28.48 -7.55 9.59
CA ILE A 132 29.26 -6.93 8.51
C ILE A 132 29.69 -5.52 8.94
N PRO A 133 31.01 -5.21 8.99
CA PRO A 133 31.51 -3.88 9.33
C PRO A 133 31.02 -2.81 8.34
N SER A 134 30.68 -1.60 8.83
CA SER A 134 30.15 -0.52 7.99
C SER A 134 31.02 -0.17 6.77
N LYS A 135 32.35 -0.16 6.95
CA LYS A 135 33.32 0.12 5.88
C LYS A 135 33.33 -0.93 4.75
N ALA A 136 32.87 -2.14 5.03
CA ALA A 136 32.85 -3.26 4.08
C ALA A 136 31.49 -3.42 3.38
N ARG A 137 30.48 -2.61 3.73
CA ARG A 137 29.14 -2.71 3.15
C ARG A 137 29.11 -2.08 1.77
N THR A 138 28.60 -2.83 0.80
CA THR A 138 28.24 -2.30 -0.52
C THR A 138 26.93 -1.52 -0.45
N LEU A 139 26.60 -0.76 -1.50
CA LEU A 139 25.33 -0.02 -1.58
C LEU A 139 24.11 -0.94 -1.38
N GLN A 140 24.14 -2.14 -1.98
CA GLN A 140 23.08 -3.14 -1.84
C GLN A 140 22.97 -3.68 -0.41
N MET A 141 24.11 -3.91 0.27
CA MET A 141 24.12 -4.30 1.68
C MET A 141 23.51 -3.22 2.58
N SER A 142 23.91 -1.96 2.38
CA SER A 142 23.38 -0.83 3.14
C SER A 142 21.89 -0.60 2.91
N LEU A 143 21.41 -0.80 1.67
CA LEU A 143 19.99 -0.69 1.33
C LEU A 143 19.16 -1.80 1.95
N LEU A 144 19.61 -3.06 1.87
CA LEU A 144 18.93 -4.19 2.54
C LEU A 144 18.86 -3.96 4.05
N MET A 145 19.96 -3.52 4.65
CA MET A 145 20.00 -3.23 6.09
C MET A 145 19.03 -2.11 6.47
N ALA A 146 18.93 -1.06 5.66
CA ALA A 146 17.96 0.02 5.87
C ALA A 146 16.50 -0.49 5.79
N LYS A 147 16.20 -1.38 4.82
CA LYS A 147 14.88 -2.04 4.70
C LYS A 147 14.56 -2.90 5.92
N LEU A 148 15.53 -3.68 6.41
CA LEU A 148 15.37 -4.50 7.60
C LEU A 148 15.15 -3.65 8.87
N TYR A 149 15.95 -2.60 9.09
CA TYR A 149 15.72 -1.69 10.23
C TYR A 149 14.37 -0.97 10.15
N ARG A 150 13.91 -0.66 8.94
CA ARG A 150 12.58 -0.11 8.70
C ARG A 150 11.49 -1.12 9.07
N SER A 151 11.64 -2.40 8.71
CA SER A 151 10.70 -3.46 9.10
C SER A 151 10.68 -3.73 10.61
N SER A 152 11.83 -3.62 11.29
CA SER A 152 11.95 -3.86 12.73
C SER A 152 11.63 -2.63 13.60
N ARG A 153 11.07 -1.56 13.02
CA ARG A 153 10.72 -0.29 13.68
C ARG A 153 11.89 0.48 14.30
N HIS A 154 13.14 0.20 13.89
CA HIS A 154 14.32 0.96 14.29
C HIS A 154 14.52 2.20 13.41
N THR A 155 13.64 3.19 13.54
CA THR A 155 13.56 4.37 12.66
C THR A 155 14.87 5.16 12.56
N ARG A 156 15.53 5.46 13.67
CA ARG A 156 16.79 6.22 13.69
C ARG A 156 17.91 5.54 12.92
N LEU A 157 18.06 4.22 13.09
CA LEU A 157 19.08 3.42 12.41
C LEU A 157 18.76 3.28 10.92
N ALA A 158 17.49 3.07 10.58
CA ALA A 158 17.02 3.04 9.19
C ALA A 158 17.35 4.35 8.46
N ILE A 159 17.03 5.51 9.06
CA ILE A 159 17.35 6.83 8.50
C ILE A 159 18.85 6.98 8.25
N SER A 160 19.70 6.57 9.20
CA SER A 160 21.16 6.65 9.03
C SER A 160 21.63 5.81 7.84
N CYS A 161 21.13 4.59 7.69
CA CYS A 161 21.51 3.69 6.60
C CYS A 161 21.02 4.20 5.22
N TYR A 162 19.80 4.73 5.14
CA TYR A 162 19.30 5.34 3.90
C TYR A 162 20.08 6.61 3.53
N LYS A 163 20.44 7.46 4.50
CA LYS A 163 21.29 8.63 4.26
C LYS A 163 22.68 8.22 3.76
N GLU A 164 23.24 7.13 4.28
CA GLU A 164 24.51 6.56 3.79
C GLU A 164 24.38 6.10 2.33
N CYS A 165 23.30 5.41 1.97
CA CYS A 165 23.04 5.02 0.58
C CYS A 165 23.02 6.22 -0.38
N LEU A 166 22.34 7.31 0.01
CA LEU A 166 22.26 8.53 -0.81
C LEU A 166 23.59 9.29 -0.93
N ARG A 167 24.49 9.18 0.06
CA ARG A 167 25.86 9.72 -0.03
C ARG A 167 26.73 8.97 -1.04
N HIS A 168 26.42 7.71 -1.31
CA HIS A 168 27.11 6.91 -2.34
C HIS A 168 26.50 7.13 -3.72
N CYS A 169 25.17 7.04 -3.82
CA CYS A 169 24.43 7.25 -5.06
C CYS A 169 23.15 8.05 -4.79
N PRO A 170 23.01 9.27 -5.33
CA PRO A 170 21.83 10.11 -5.07
C PRO A 170 20.56 9.63 -5.79
N PHE A 171 20.70 8.72 -6.76
CA PHE A 171 19.60 8.20 -7.57
C PHE A 171 18.90 6.97 -6.98
N VAL A 172 19.20 6.59 -5.74
CA VAL A 172 18.49 5.50 -5.05
C VAL A 172 17.11 6.01 -4.61
N ILE A 173 16.15 5.99 -5.55
CA ILE A 173 14.80 6.51 -5.36
C ILE A 173 14.08 5.82 -4.20
N GLU A 174 14.27 4.51 -4.03
CA GLU A 174 13.71 3.76 -2.90
C GLU A 174 14.13 4.35 -1.53
N ALA A 175 15.38 4.82 -1.41
CA ALA A 175 15.87 5.44 -0.19
C ALA A 175 15.28 6.83 0.01
N ILE A 176 15.03 7.59 -1.08
CA ILE A 176 14.34 8.89 -1.02
C ILE A 176 12.92 8.71 -0.51
N ILE A 177 12.14 7.81 -1.11
CA ILE A 177 10.75 7.53 -0.70
C ILE A 177 10.73 7.08 0.76
N ALA A 178 11.61 6.15 1.14
CA ALA A 178 11.69 5.67 2.52
C ALA A 178 12.07 6.77 3.53
N LEU A 179 12.97 7.69 3.19
CA LEU A 179 13.33 8.82 4.05
C LEU A 179 12.18 9.82 4.20
N ALA A 180 11.45 10.09 3.11
CA ALA A 180 10.26 10.93 3.14
C ALA A 180 9.19 10.33 4.06
N GLU A 181 8.89 9.03 3.91
CA GLU A 181 7.93 8.31 4.76
C GLU A 181 8.35 8.21 6.23
N LEU A 182 9.66 8.25 6.51
CA LEU A 182 10.21 8.31 7.88
C LEU A 182 10.22 9.73 8.47
N GLY A 183 9.71 10.73 7.74
CA GLY A 183 9.54 12.11 8.21
C GLY A 183 10.79 12.98 8.12
N VAL A 184 11.78 12.61 7.28
CA VAL A 184 12.96 13.46 7.06
C VAL A 184 12.60 14.63 6.15
N ALA A 185 13.00 15.84 6.54
CA ALA A 185 12.71 17.04 5.76
C ALA A 185 13.41 17.03 4.39
N ALA A 186 12.76 17.56 3.36
CA ALA A 186 13.30 17.63 2.00
C ALA A 186 14.68 18.32 1.96
N LYS A 187 14.86 19.40 2.72
CA LYS A 187 16.14 20.14 2.82
C LYS A 187 17.30 19.25 3.27
N ASP A 188 17.06 18.37 4.23
CA ASP A 188 18.08 17.45 4.73
C ASP A 188 18.47 16.42 3.68
N VAL A 189 17.49 15.88 2.94
CA VAL A 189 17.73 14.92 1.86
C VAL A 189 18.49 15.58 0.71
N ILE A 190 18.05 16.77 0.28
CA ILE A 190 18.68 17.54 -0.80
C ILE A 190 20.13 17.92 -0.46
N SER A 191 20.42 18.22 0.81
CA SER A 191 21.79 18.52 1.26
C SER A 191 22.77 17.36 1.08
N LEU A 192 22.28 16.12 0.96
CA LEU A 192 23.13 14.96 0.71
C LEU A 192 23.60 14.89 -0.75
N PHE A 193 22.84 15.45 -1.68
CA PHE A 193 23.18 15.42 -3.11
C PHE A 193 24.37 16.35 -3.45
N SER A 194 24.48 17.49 -2.78
CA SER A 194 25.59 18.42 -2.97
C SER A 194 26.93 17.83 -2.49
N GLN A 195 26.91 16.97 -1.47
CA GLN A 195 28.10 16.28 -0.96
C GLN A 195 28.68 15.26 -1.95
N VAL A 196 27.85 14.71 -2.84
CA VAL A 196 28.28 13.78 -3.89
C VAL A 196 29.00 14.51 -5.02
N SER A 197 28.49 15.69 -5.40
CA SER A 197 29.04 16.49 -6.51
C SER A 197 30.51 16.88 -6.28
N ASN A 198 30.86 17.20 -5.03
CA ASN A 198 32.24 17.57 -4.63
C ASN A 198 33.25 16.41 -4.69
N ARG A 199 32.82 15.14 -4.76
CA ARG A 199 33.74 13.99 -4.86
C ARG A 199 34.11 13.63 -6.30
N SER A 200 33.35 14.10 -7.29
CA SER A 200 33.48 13.65 -8.68
C SER A 200 34.46 14.46 -9.54
N GLY A 201 34.94 15.62 -9.06
CA GLY A 201 35.98 16.42 -9.72
C GLY A 201 35.65 16.94 -11.13
N ARG A 202 34.43 16.74 -11.65
CA ARG A 202 34.00 17.22 -12.98
C ARG A 202 33.39 18.61 -12.89
N ALA A 203 33.70 19.44 -13.88
CA ALA A 203 33.30 20.85 -13.97
C ALA A 203 31.76 21.04 -13.98
N PRO A 204 31.25 22.17 -13.45
CA PRO A 204 29.83 22.39 -13.18
C PRO A 204 29.12 23.07 -14.36
N LEU A 205 29.22 22.53 -15.57
CA LEU A 205 28.39 22.98 -16.68
C LEU A 205 27.43 21.82 -17.04
N ASP A 206 26.13 22.13 -16.98
CA ASP A 206 24.95 21.30 -17.29
C ASP A 206 24.36 20.38 -16.18
N HIS A 207 25.05 20.15 -15.05
CA HIS A 207 24.51 19.28 -14.00
C HIS A 207 23.39 19.89 -13.13
N THR A 208 23.28 21.21 -13.05
CA THR A 208 22.30 21.92 -12.20
C THR A 208 20.85 21.71 -12.65
N ASP A 209 20.59 21.67 -13.96
CA ASP A 209 19.24 21.41 -14.49
C ASP A 209 18.88 19.92 -14.52
N SER A 210 19.89 19.04 -14.53
CA SER A 210 19.71 17.58 -14.48
C SER A 210 19.40 17.04 -13.08
N THR A 211 19.74 17.77 -12.00
CA THR A 211 19.38 17.41 -10.61
C THR A 211 18.15 18.16 -10.08
N ARG A 212 17.69 19.21 -10.76
CA ARG A 212 16.53 20.00 -10.34
C ARG A 212 15.24 19.20 -10.29
N TRP A 213 15.01 18.30 -11.26
CA TRP A 213 13.84 17.43 -11.23
C TRP A 213 13.89 16.45 -10.05
N LEU A 214 15.08 15.96 -9.68
CA LEU A 214 15.25 15.08 -8.53
C LEU A 214 14.99 15.82 -7.22
N GLN A 215 15.42 17.08 -7.10
CA GLN A 215 15.09 17.93 -5.95
C GLN A 215 13.57 18.13 -5.85
N ARG A 216 12.91 18.47 -6.96
CA ARG A 216 11.45 18.60 -7.03
C ARG A 216 10.74 17.30 -6.68
N TYR A 217 11.28 16.16 -7.10
CA TYR A 217 10.76 14.84 -6.75
C TYR A 217 10.87 14.54 -5.25
N VAL A 218 12.01 14.89 -4.62
CA VAL A 218 12.17 14.79 -3.16
C VAL A 218 11.17 15.67 -2.44
N GLU A 219 11.00 16.92 -2.88
CA GLU A 219 10.02 17.85 -2.32
C GLU A 219 8.60 17.29 -2.43
N ALA A 220 8.21 16.78 -3.61
CA ALA A 220 6.91 16.18 -3.85
C ALA A 220 6.66 14.97 -2.93
N GLN A 221 7.61 14.06 -2.83
CA GLN A 221 7.50 12.88 -1.96
C GLN A 221 7.44 13.26 -0.47
N CYS A 222 8.21 14.26 -0.03
CA CYS A 222 8.12 14.80 1.32
C CYS A 222 6.75 15.45 1.60
N CYS A 223 6.19 16.21 0.65
CA CYS A 223 4.85 16.80 0.76
C CYS A 223 3.77 15.70 0.91
N ILE A 224 3.83 14.65 0.08
CA ILE A 224 2.93 13.49 0.22
C ILE A 224 3.11 12.84 1.60
N ALA A 225 4.35 12.65 2.06
CA ALA A 225 4.60 12.05 3.37
C ALA A 225 4.12 12.92 4.55
N SER A 226 4.15 14.24 4.42
CA SER A 226 3.62 15.19 5.41
C SER A 226 2.11 15.42 5.32
N ASN A 227 1.40 14.64 4.50
CA ASN A 227 -0.04 14.80 4.21
C ASN A 227 -0.44 16.13 3.54
N ASP A 228 0.52 16.84 2.94
CA ASP A 228 0.25 17.99 2.07
C ASP A 228 0.10 17.51 0.63
N TYR A 229 -1.06 16.92 0.35
CA TYR A 229 -1.36 16.35 -0.96
C TYR A 229 -1.51 17.40 -2.06
N LYS A 230 -1.95 18.63 -1.72
CA LYS A 230 -2.13 19.71 -2.70
C LYS A 230 -0.79 20.20 -3.23
N GLY A 231 0.16 20.52 -2.33
CA GLY A 231 1.52 20.90 -2.73
C GLY A 231 2.25 19.77 -3.47
N GLY A 232 2.04 18.51 -3.04
CA GLY A 232 2.58 17.33 -3.74
C GLY A 232 2.06 17.19 -5.18
N LEU A 233 0.77 17.40 -5.41
CA LEU A 233 0.17 17.32 -6.75
C LEU A 233 0.68 18.41 -7.70
N GLU A 234 0.85 19.64 -7.22
CA GLU A 234 1.43 20.73 -8.03
C GLU A 234 2.84 20.36 -8.49
N LEU A 235 3.69 19.88 -7.58
CA LEU A 235 5.06 19.46 -7.89
C LEU A 235 5.11 18.24 -8.82
N PHE A 236 4.25 17.25 -8.63
CA PHE A 236 4.16 16.12 -9.57
C PHE A 236 3.61 16.53 -10.93
N GLY A 237 2.70 17.51 -10.99
CA GLY A 237 2.21 18.11 -12.23
C GLY A 237 3.34 18.77 -13.03
N GLU A 238 4.21 19.55 -12.38
CA GLU A 238 5.42 20.11 -13.00
C GLU A 238 6.36 19.01 -13.52
N LEU A 239 6.55 17.94 -12.74
CA LEU A 239 7.39 16.80 -13.15
C LEU A 239 6.79 16.05 -14.33
N LEU A 240 5.47 15.89 -14.38
CA LEU A 240 4.76 15.23 -15.48
C LEU A 240 4.84 16.04 -16.78
N GLN A 241 4.87 17.38 -16.71
CA GLN A 241 5.12 18.22 -17.89
C GLN A 241 6.52 17.98 -18.49
N ARG A 242 7.51 17.74 -17.63
CA ARG A 242 8.89 17.42 -18.06
C ARG A 242 9.05 15.97 -18.52
N PHE A 243 8.33 15.05 -17.88
CA PHE A 243 8.37 13.61 -18.17
C PHE A 243 6.96 13.10 -18.51
N PRO A 244 6.46 13.38 -19.73
CA PRO A 244 5.13 12.95 -20.14
C PRO A 244 5.04 11.42 -20.13
N ASN A 245 3.87 10.91 -19.72
CA ASN A 245 3.56 9.47 -19.66
C ASN A 245 4.45 8.62 -18.74
N ASN A 246 5.13 9.24 -17.76
CA ASN A 246 5.80 8.47 -16.72
C ASN A 246 4.77 7.79 -15.80
N VAL A 247 4.72 6.46 -15.87
CA VAL A 247 3.79 5.61 -15.10
C VAL A 247 3.90 5.86 -13.60
N HIS A 248 5.11 5.96 -13.05
CA HIS A 248 5.31 6.17 -11.61
C HIS A 248 4.73 7.50 -11.13
N ILE A 249 4.94 8.59 -11.89
CA ILE A 249 4.44 9.92 -11.50
C ILE A 249 2.92 9.95 -11.60
N LEU A 250 2.35 9.39 -12.68
CA LEU A 250 0.90 9.29 -12.86
C LEU A 250 0.24 8.47 -11.74
N LEU A 251 0.88 7.39 -11.29
CA LEU A 251 0.42 6.57 -10.18
C LEU A 251 0.41 7.33 -8.84
N GLU A 252 1.46 8.11 -8.55
CA GLU A 252 1.50 8.94 -7.33
C GLU A 252 0.48 10.06 -7.37
N ILE A 253 0.26 10.68 -8.54
CA ILE A 253 -0.81 11.67 -8.75
C ILE A 253 -2.17 11.02 -8.50
N ALA A 254 -2.47 9.89 -9.14
CA ALA A 254 -3.75 9.19 -9.00
C ALA A 254 -4.01 8.78 -7.54
N ARG A 255 -2.97 8.29 -6.84
CA ARG A 255 -3.03 7.97 -5.41
C ARG A 255 -3.31 9.20 -4.55
N ALA A 256 -2.63 10.32 -4.79
CA ALA A 256 -2.84 11.55 -4.04
C ALA A 256 -4.25 12.14 -4.29
N GLU A 257 -4.72 12.13 -5.54
CA GLU A 257 -6.08 12.53 -5.92
C GLU A 257 -7.14 11.66 -5.23
N ALA A 258 -6.92 10.35 -5.16
CA ALA A 258 -7.78 9.41 -4.45
C ALA A 258 -7.91 9.74 -2.96
N ILE A 259 -6.80 10.09 -2.29
CA ILE A 259 -6.80 10.47 -0.86
C ILE A 259 -7.52 11.81 -0.65
N ILE A 260 -7.29 12.79 -1.53
CA ILE A 260 -8.02 14.07 -1.51
C ILE A 260 -9.52 13.83 -1.75
N GLY A 261 -9.90 12.79 -2.47
CA GLY A 261 -11.29 12.44 -2.79
C GLY A 261 -11.75 12.95 -4.15
N LYS A 262 -10.82 13.34 -5.02
CA LYS A 262 -11.09 13.65 -6.42
C LYS A 262 -11.20 12.35 -7.22
N ASN A 263 -12.26 11.59 -6.96
CA ASN A 263 -12.38 10.20 -7.40
C ASN A 263 -12.36 10.05 -8.93
N ASP A 264 -13.03 10.95 -9.67
CA ASP A 264 -13.07 10.87 -11.13
C ASP A 264 -11.73 11.20 -11.80
N GLU A 265 -11.02 12.24 -11.33
CA GLU A 265 -9.67 12.58 -11.80
C GLU A 265 -8.70 11.39 -11.55
N ALA A 266 -8.77 10.81 -10.35
CA ALA A 266 -7.96 9.65 -9.98
C ALA A 266 -8.24 8.44 -10.89
N ILE A 267 -9.52 8.11 -11.13
CA ILE A 267 -9.94 7.02 -12.02
C ILE A 267 -9.39 7.22 -13.43
N MET A 268 -9.50 8.44 -13.99
CA MET A 268 -8.96 8.73 -15.32
C MET A 268 -7.44 8.55 -15.39
N ASN A 269 -6.71 8.96 -14.35
CA ASN A 269 -5.26 8.79 -14.29
C ASN A 269 -4.86 7.30 -14.15
N PHE A 270 -5.60 6.50 -13.38
CA PHE A 270 -5.38 5.05 -13.31
C PHE A 270 -5.67 4.35 -14.65
N GLU A 271 -6.74 4.73 -15.34
CA GLU A 271 -7.06 4.21 -16.67
C GLU A 271 -5.99 4.59 -17.69
N LYS A 272 -5.48 5.83 -17.64
CA LYS A 272 -4.36 6.29 -18.46
C LYS A 272 -3.10 5.46 -18.18
N VAL A 273 -2.78 5.20 -16.93
CA VAL A 273 -1.64 4.35 -16.54
C VAL A 273 -1.77 2.95 -17.16
N ARG A 274 -2.94 2.31 -17.03
CA ARG A 274 -3.17 0.97 -17.62
C ARG A 274 -3.15 0.96 -19.14
N SER A 275 -3.48 2.08 -19.80
CA SER A 275 -3.36 2.20 -21.25
C SER A 275 -1.90 2.27 -21.72
N ILE A 276 -1.00 2.78 -20.87
CA ILE A 276 0.44 2.88 -21.14
C ILE A 276 1.13 1.55 -20.78
N ASP A 277 0.83 1.01 -19.60
CA ASP A 277 1.38 -0.25 -19.10
C ASP A 277 0.25 -1.15 -18.55
N PRO A 278 -0.21 -2.14 -19.35
CA PRO A 278 -1.24 -3.08 -18.92
C PRO A 278 -0.82 -4.02 -17.78
N TYR A 279 0.47 -4.20 -17.53
CA TYR A 279 1.01 -5.18 -16.57
C TYR A 279 1.29 -4.57 -15.19
N VAL A 280 0.94 -3.31 -14.98
CA VAL A 280 1.14 -2.61 -13.73
C VAL A 280 0.18 -3.10 -12.63
N VAL A 281 0.75 -3.47 -11.49
CA VAL A 281 0.00 -3.98 -10.32
C VAL A 281 -0.01 -2.97 -9.16
N THR A 282 0.97 -2.08 -9.11
CA THR A 282 1.13 -1.08 -8.04
C THR A 282 -0.05 -0.11 -7.99
N TYR A 283 -0.64 0.07 -6.79
CA TYR A 283 -1.82 0.91 -6.51
C TYR A 283 -3.11 0.52 -7.24
N MET A 284 -3.18 -0.69 -7.82
CA MET A 284 -4.41 -1.18 -8.45
C MET A 284 -5.49 -1.55 -7.43
N ASP A 285 -5.11 -1.80 -6.19
CA ASP A 285 -6.00 -1.90 -5.03
C ASP A 285 -6.71 -0.58 -4.72
N GLU A 286 -6.00 0.55 -4.79
CA GLU A 286 -6.60 1.89 -4.67
C GLU A 286 -7.57 2.16 -5.82
N TYR A 287 -7.20 1.78 -7.05
CA TYR A 287 -8.11 1.87 -8.19
C TYR A 287 -9.35 0.98 -8.01
N ALA A 288 -9.20 -0.24 -7.51
CA ALA A 288 -10.31 -1.14 -7.20
C ALA A 288 -11.27 -0.52 -6.17
N MET A 289 -10.73 0.13 -5.13
CA MET A 289 -11.52 0.87 -4.14
C MET A 289 -12.32 2.01 -4.78
N LEU A 290 -11.72 2.77 -5.70
CA LEU A 290 -12.41 3.86 -6.40
C LEU A 290 -13.50 3.34 -7.35
N LEU A 291 -13.25 2.24 -8.06
CA LEU A 291 -14.27 1.59 -8.90
C LEU A 291 -15.46 1.11 -8.06
N LYS A 292 -15.21 0.58 -6.85
CA LYS A 292 -16.26 0.24 -5.89
C LYS A 292 -17.05 1.48 -5.47
N THR A 293 -16.39 2.58 -5.10
CA THR A 293 -17.11 3.80 -4.67
C THR A 293 -17.94 4.40 -5.80
N LYS A 294 -17.50 4.25 -7.06
CA LYS A 294 -18.26 4.65 -8.25
C LYS A 294 -19.41 3.69 -8.61
N GLY A 295 -19.34 2.44 -8.17
CA GLY A 295 -20.31 1.38 -8.51
C GLY A 295 -20.03 0.65 -9.82
N ASP A 296 -18.86 0.85 -10.43
CA ASP A 296 -18.47 0.25 -11.72
C ASP A 296 -17.96 -1.20 -11.53
N PHE A 297 -18.85 -2.10 -11.09
CA PHE A 297 -18.51 -3.51 -10.82
C PHE A 297 -18.04 -4.29 -12.06
N SER A 298 -18.46 -3.89 -13.27
CA SER A 298 -18.04 -4.54 -14.52
C SER A 298 -16.54 -4.32 -14.79
N LYS A 299 -16.05 -3.08 -14.62
CA LYS A 299 -14.64 -2.75 -14.72
C LYS A 299 -13.84 -3.38 -13.57
N LEU A 300 -14.39 -3.38 -12.36
CA LEU A 300 -13.74 -4.01 -11.20
C LEU A 300 -13.51 -5.51 -11.42
N ASN A 301 -14.50 -6.24 -11.92
CA ASN A 301 -14.35 -7.67 -12.25
C ASN A 301 -13.24 -7.89 -13.28
N LYS A 302 -13.22 -7.10 -14.37
CA LYS A 302 -12.17 -7.17 -15.39
C LYS A 302 -10.79 -6.91 -14.79
N LEU A 303 -10.66 -5.85 -13.99
CA LEU A 303 -9.42 -5.50 -13.29
C LEU A 303 -8.89 -6.67 -12.45
N VAL A 304 -9.75 -7.29 -11.65
CA VAL A 304 -9.35 -8.43 -10.80
C VAL A 304 -8.88 -9.63 -11.63
N HIS A 305 -9.57 -9.94 -12.73
CA HIS A 305 -9.16 -11.01 -13.64
C HIS A 305 -7.81 -10.72 -14.31
N ASP A 306 -7.62 -9.48 -14.78
CA ASP A 306 -6.35 -9.05 -15.37
C ASP A 306 -5.21 -9.19 -14.36
N LEU A 307 -5.39 -8.69 -13.13
CA LEU A 307 -4.38 -8.74 -12.08
C LEU A 307 -3.99 -10.18 -11.73
N LEU A 308 -4.97 -11.08 -11.59
CA LEU A 308 -4.73 -12.50 -11.33
C LEU A 308 -3.93 -13.19 -12.44
N SER A 309 -4.11 -12.75 -13.69
CA SER A 309 -3.35 -13.28 -14.82
C SER A 309 -1.89 -12.80 -14.85
N ILE A 310 -1.59 -11.65 -14.25
CA ILE A 310 -0.25 -11.03 -14.25
C ILE A 310 0.65 -11.62 -13.17
N ASP A 311 0.28 -11.47 -11.89
CA ASP A 311 1.08 -11.99 -10.77
C ASP A 311 0.22 -12.29 -9.54
N PRO A 312 -0.23 -13.54 -9.33
CA PRO A 312 -1.14 -13.89 -8.23
C PRO A 312 -0.52 -13.82 -6.83
N THR A 313 0.77 -13.47 -6.71
CA THR A 313 1.48 -13.44 -5.42
C THR A 313 1.47 -12.08 -4.74
N ARG A 314 0.96 -11.04 -5.42
CA ARG A 314 1.00 -9.64 -4.95
C ARG A 314 -0.11 -9.30 -3.94
N PRO A 315 0.19 -8.52 -2.88
CA PRO A 315 -0.80 -8.14 -1.87
C PRO A 315 -1.95 -7.28 -2.41
N GLU A 316 -1.69 -6.43 -3.41
CA GLU A 316 -2.67 -5.52 -4.01
C GLU A 316 -3.87 -6.28 -4.61
N ILE A 317 -3.61 -7.46 -5.17
CA ILE A 317 -4.63 -8.29 -5.83
C ILE A 317 -5.61 -8.86 -4.81
N PHE A 318 -5.10 -9.28 -3.65
CA PHE A 318 -5.95 -9.82 -2.59
C PHE A 318 -6.86 -8.73 -2.00
N VAL A 319 -6.41 -7.47 -1.98
CA VAL A 319 -7.28 -6.34 -1.63
C VAL A 319 -8.33 -6.15 -2.73
N ALA A 320 -7.95 -6.09 -4.01
CA ALA A 320 -8.92 -5.98 -5.11
C ALA A 320 -9.95 -7.12 -5.13
N LEU A 321 -9.54 -8.35 -4.81
CA LEU A 321 -10.43 -9.49 -4.60
C LEU A 321 -11.37 -9.27 -3.42
N SER A 322 -10.86 -8.83 -2.26
CA SER A 322 -11.73 -8.57 -1.10
C SER A 322 -12.79 -7.51 -1.40
N VAL A 323 -12.44 -6.45 -2.16
CA VAL A 323 -13.37 -5.42 -2.63
C VAL A 323 -14.49 -6.02 -3.49
N LEU A 324 -14.14 -6.91 -4.40
CA LEU A 324 -15.11 -7.53 -5.31
C LEU A 324 -16.06 -8.49 -4.58
N TRP A 325 -15.54 -9.24 -3.61
CA TRP A 325 -16.29 -10.27 -2.89
C TRP A 325 -17.09 -9.73 -1.70
N GLU A 326 -16.83 -8.50 -1.24
CA GLU A 326 -17.48 -7.89 -0.07
C GLU A 326 -19.01 -8.00 -0.08
N LYS A 327 -19.67 -7.70 -1.21
CA LYS A 327 -21.15 -7.79 -1.29
C LYS A 327 -21.69 -9.22 -1.34
N LYS A 328 -20.89 -10.19 -1.80
CA LYS A 328 -21.33 -11.58 -2.02
C LYS A 328 -21.04 -12.46 -0.81
N ASP A 329 -19.85 -12.31 -0.24
CA ASP A 329 -19.36 -13.08 0.90
C ASP A 329 -18.35 -12.22 1.70
N GLU A 330 -18.85 -11.59 2.77
CA GLU A 330 -18.03 -10.76 3.66
C GLU A 330 -16.93 -11.56 4.38
N ILE A 331 -17.16 -12.84 4.67
CA ILE A 331 -16.19 -13.70 5.37
C ILE A 331 -15.06 -14.11 4.41
N GLY A 332 -15.42 -14.49 3.19
CA GLY A 332 -14.47 -14.74 2.11
C GLY A 332 -13.63 -13.50 1.81
N ALA A 333 -14.25 -12.33 1.71
CA ALA A 333 -13.56 -11.05 1.53
C ALA A 333 -12.56 -10.76 2.66
N LEU A 334 -12.94 -11.00 3.92
CA LEU A 334 -12.06 -10.82 5.06
C LEU A 334 -10.83 -11.72 4.97
N SER A 335 -11.01 -12.97 4.52
CA SER A 335 -9.89 -13.91 4.35
C SER A 335 -8.88 -13.43 3.30
N TYR A 336 -9.33 -12.77 2.23
CA TYR A 336 -8.45 -12.19 1.22
C TYR A 336 -7.69 -10.97 1.76
N ALA A 337 -8.35 -10.08 2.48
CA ALA A 337 -7.68 -8.96 3.15
C ALA A 337 -6.60 -9.45 4.14
N GLU A 338 -6.86 -10.53 4.87
CA GLU A 338 -5.85 -11.16 5.74
C GLU A 338 -4.69 -11.79 4.97
N LYS A 339 -4.95 -12.43 3.83
CA LYS A 339 -3.89 -12.97 2.96
C LYS A 339 -2.97 -11.86 2.45
N SER A 340 -3.52 -10.70 2.09
CA SER A 340 -2.74 -9.53 1.69
C SER A 340 -1.73 -9.13 2.77
N ILE A 341 -2.19 -9.03 4.04
CA ILE A 341 -1.34 -8.68 5.19
C ILE A 341 -0.30 -9.78 5.51
N ARG A 342 -0.61 -11.06 5.28
CA ARG A 342 0.35 -12.16 5.50
C ARG A 342 1.49 -12.14 4.47
N ILE A 343 1.21 -11.69 3.25
CA ILE A 343 2.21 -11.57 2.18
C ILE A 343 3.10 -10.36 2.47
N ASP A 344 2.49 -9.21 2.74
CA ASP A 344 3.21 -7.99 3.12
C ASP A 344 2.59 -7.38 4.38
N GLU A 345 3.30 -7.54 5.50
CA GLU A 345 2.91 -7.00 6.81
C GLU A 345 2.87 -5.45 6.82
N ARG A 346 3.41 -4.80 5.80
CA ARG A 346 3.44 -3.34 5.68
C ARG A 346 2.44 -2.80 4.65
N HIS A 347 1.55 -3.65 4.14
CA HIS A 347 0.55 -3.27 3.17
C HIS A 347 -0.67 -2.57 3.82
N ILE A 348 -0.67 -1.24 3.80
CA ILE A 348 -1.66 -0.39 4.47
C ILE A 348 -3.10 -0.61 3.96
N PRO A 349 -3.37 -0.69 2.63
CA PRO A 349 -4.73 -0.89 2.13
C PRO A 349 -5.37 -2.20 2.63
N GLY A 350 -4.57 -3.26 2.81
CA GLY A 350 -5.02 -4.51 3.40
C GLY A 350 -5.55 -4.37 4.83
N TYR A 351 -4.86 -3.60 5.69
CA TYR A 351 -5.33 -3.30 7.05
C TYR A 351 -6.61 -2.45 7.05
N ILE A 352 -6.68 -1.45 6.17
CA ILE A 352 -7.88 -0.60 6.03
C ILE A 352 -9.07 -1.45 5.61
N MET A 353 -8.90 -2.28 4.58
CA MET A 353 -9.94 -3.18 4.08
C MET A 353 -10.40 -4.20 5.11
N LYS A 354 -9.45 -4.82 5.83
CA LYS A 354 -9.77 -5.69 6.96
C LYS A 354 -10.60 -4.96 8.02
N GLY A 355 -10.24 -3.72 8.36
CA GLY A 355 -10.98 -2.90 9.31
C GLY A 355 -12.39 -2.58 8.84
N THR A 356 -12.58 -2.23 7.56
CA THR A 356 -13.91 -1.92 7.00
C THR A 356 -14.82 -3.14 6.96
N LEU A 357 -14.31 -4.31 6.58
CA LEU A 357 -15.06 -5.57 6.59
C LEU A 357 -15.42 -6.02 8.01
N LEU A 358 -14.54 -5.78 8.99
CA LEU A 358 -14.86 -6.07 10.39
C LEU A 358 -15.97 -5.15 10.94
N LEU A 359 -16.07 -3.91 10.44
CA LEU A 359 -17.18 -3.02 10.77
C LEU A 359 -18.51 -3.47 10.16
N SER A 360 -18.52 -3.93 8.90
CA SER A 360 -19.74 -4.48 8.28
C SER A 360 -20.24 -5.72 9.03
N LEU A 361 -19.31 -6.58 9.45
CA LEU A 361 -19.56 -7.77 10.29
C LEU A 361 -19.93 -7.47 11.75
N LYS A 362 -20.12 -6.19 12.12
CA LYS A 362 -20.46 -5.74 13.49
C LYS A 362 -19.44 -6.17 14.55
N ARG A 363 -18.16 -6.26 14.20
CA ARG A 363 -17.03 -6.57 15.11
C ARG A 363 -16.10 -5.35 15.29
N PRO A 364 -16.58 -4.26 15.91
CA PRO A 364 -15.82 -3.01 16.00
C PRO A 364 -14.53 -3.12 16.82
N GLU A 365 -14.48 -4.02 17.82
CA GLU A 365 -13.28 -4.24 18.63
C GLU A 365 -12.08 -4.73 17.79
N ALA A 366 -12.32 -5.72 16.91
CA ALA A 366 -11.30 -6.23 16.01
C ALA A 366 -10.94 -5.20 14.93
N ALA A 367 -11.91 -4.40 14.48
CA ALA A 367 -11.68 -3.32 13.52
C ALA A 367 -10.70 -2.26 14.06
N VAL A 368 -10.81 -1.89 15.35
CA VAL A 368 -9.88 -0.96 16.00
C VAL A 368 -8.43 -1.47 15.91
N ILE A 369 -8.20 -2.77 16.10
CA ILE A 369 -6.86 -3.36 16.01
C ILE A 369 -6.32 -3.24 14.58
N ALA A 370 -7.15 -3.53 13.57
CA ALA A 370 -6.76 -3.43 12.17
C ALA A 370 -6.42 -1.98 11.76
N PHE A 371 -7.27 -1.01 12.09
CA PHE A 371 -7.01 0.40 11.79
C PHE A 371 -5.82 0.98 12.55
N ARG A 372 -5.59 0.54 13.80
CA ARG A 372 -4.38 0.91 14.55
C ARG A 372 -3.12 0.34 13.89
N GLY A 373 -3.18 -0.89 13.36
CA GLY A 373 -2.11 -1.48 12.55
C GLY A 373 -1.78 -0.62 11.33
N ALA A 374 -2.80 -0.16 10.59
CA ALA A 374 -2.60 0.80 9.49
C ALA A 374 -1.94 2.11 9.97
N GLN A 375 -2.43 2.68 11.08
CA GLN A 375 -1.94 3.93 11.65
C GLN A 375 -0.47 3.83 12.10
N GLU A 376 -0.06 2.70 12.67
CA GLU A 376 1.33 2.44 13.08
C GLU A 376 2.30 2.39 11.90
N LEU A 377 1.83 1.93 10.74
CA LEU A 377 2.63 1.91 9.51
C LEU A 377 2.75 3.30 8.90
N ARG A 378 1.60 3.96 8.71
CA ARG A 378 1.48 5.34 8.25
C ARG A 378 0.14 5.90 8.68
N ALA A 379 0.17 7.04 9.36
CA ALA A 379 -1.04 7.78 9.70
C ALA A 379 -1.70 8.34 8.43
N ASP A 380 -2.74 7.65 7.95
CA ASP A 380 -3.58 8.07 6.82
C ASP A 380 -4.97 8.51 7.30
N LEU A 381 -5.61 9.43 6.59
CA LEU A 381 -6.96 9.90 6.90
C LEU A 381 -7.96 8.75 6.99
N ARG A 382 -7.90 7.79 6.06
CA ARG A 382 -8.80 6.63 6.05
C ARG A 382 -8.63 5.76 7.29
N SER A 383 -7.40 5.61 7.79
CA SER A 383 -7.13 4.89 9.04
C SER A 383 -7.78 5.58 10.24
N TYR A 384 -7.68 6.92 10.33
CA TYR A 384 -8.35 7.70 11.36
C TYR A 384 -9.87 7.65 11.24
N GLN A 385 -10.41 7.76 10.02
CA GLN A 385 -11.83 7.61 9.76
C GLN A 385 -12.32 6.26 10.28
N GLY A 386 -11.68 5.16 9.85
CA GLY A 386 -12.04 3.82 10.30
C GLY A 386 -11.96 3.64 11.81
N LEU A 387 -10.92 4.17 12.45
CA LEU A 387 -10.74 4.12 13.90
C LEU A 387 -11.85 4.88 14.65
N VAL A 388 -12.19 6.09 14.20
CA VAL A 388 -13.27 6.91 14.79
C VAL A 388 -14.62 6.20 14.65
N HIS A 389 -14.96 5.72 13.45
CA HIS A 389 -16.21 4.98 13.22
C HIS A 389 -16.27 3.70 14.06
N SER A 390 -15.13 3.00 14.22
CA SER A 390 -15.04 1.81 15.07
C SER A 390 -15.30 2.13 16.54
N TYR A 391 -14.71 3.21 17.06
CA TYR A 391 -14.95 3.62 18.44
C TYR A 391 -16.37 4.13 18.67
N LEU A 392 -16.96 4.83 17.70
CA LEU A 392 -18.37 5.26 17.76
C LEU A 392 -19.32 4.07 17.75
N ALA A 393 -19.10 3.08 16.88
CA ALA A 393 -19.87 1.83 16.85
C ALA A 393 -19.72 1.05 18.17
N PHE A 394 -18.55 1.15 18.81
CA PHE A 394 -18.29 0.55 20.12
C PHE A 394 -18.70 1.46 21.31
N SER A 395 -19.41 2.56 21.08
CA SER A 395 -19.85 3.54 22.09
C SER A 395 -18.74 4.16 22.95
N LYS A 396 -17.48 4.09 22.49
CA LYS A 396 -16.29 4.67 23.14
C LYS A 396 -16.02 6.09 22.66
N ILE A 397 -16.90 7.02 23.05
CA ILE A 397 -16.90 8.41 22.57
C ILE A 397 -15.61 9.15 22.96
N LYS A 398 -15.04 8.88 24.15
CA LYS A 398 -13.82 9.57 24.62
C LYS A 398 -12.62 9.19 23.76
N GLU A 399 -12.45 7.92 23.46
CA GLU A 399 -11.40 7.39 22.59
C GLU A 399 -11.61 7.84 21.13
N ALA A 400 -12.85 7.84 20.63
CA ALA A 400 -13.19 8.38 19.32
C ALA A 400 -12.77 9.85 19.19
N LEU A 401 -13.03 10.65 20.23
CA LEU A 401 -12.70 12.07 20.25
C LEU A 401 -11.19 12.31 20.34
N HIS A 402 -10.46 11.45 21.04
CA HIS A 402 -9.01 11.46 21.05
C HIS A 402 -8.46 11.20 19.64
N ALA A 403 -8.89 10.11 19.01
CA ALA A 403 -8.52 9.75 17.65
C ALA A 403 -8.83 10.85 16.62
N ALA A 404 -10.02 11.44 16.66
CA ALA A 404 -10.42 12.51 15.76
C ALA A 404 -9.55 13.77 15.93
N ARG A 405 -9.18 14.11 17.19
CA ARG A 405 -8.27 15.24 17.46
C ARG A 405 -6.85 14.96 16.99
N GLU A 406 -6.39 13.72 17.09
CA GLU A 406 -5.10 13.32 16.50
C GLU A 406 -5.13 13.47 14.98
N ALA A 407 -6.21 13.05 14.30
CA ALA A 407 -6.38 13.25 12.87
C ALA A 407 -6.31 14.73 12.48
N MET A 408 -6.99 15.60 13.23
CA MET A 408 -6.97 17.05 13.02
C MET A 408 -5.58 17.66 13.23
N LYS A 409 -4.81 17.17 14.20
CA LYS A 409 -3.42 17.61 14.43
C LYS A 409 -2.47 17.13 13.33
N ALA A 410 -2.65 15.88 12.87
CA ALA A 410 -1.84 15.29 11.81
C ALA A 410 -2.14 15.90 10.43
N MET A 411 -3.38 16.36 10.20
CA MET A 411 -3.84 16.92 8.93
C MET A 411 -4.65 18.21 9.17
N PRO A 412 -3.98 19.32 9.54
CA PRO A 412 -4.66 20.57 9.90
C PRO A 412 -5.39 21.23 8.73
N GLN A 413 -5.00 20.95 7.49
CA GLN A 413 -5.63 21.50 6.28
C GLN A 413 -6.72 20.59 5.67
N SER A 414 -7.09 19.50 6.35
CA SER A 414 -8.08 18.56 5.85
C SER A 414 -9.48 18.87 6.39
N ALA A 415 -10.40 19.26 5.51
CA ALA A 415 -11.81 19.44 5.86
C ALA A 415 -12.44 18.12 6.36
N LYS A 416 -12.02 16.98 5.79
CA LYS A 416 -12.43 15.64 6.23
C LYS A 416 -12.00 15.35 7.68
N ALA A 417 -10.80 15.79 8.09
CA ALA A 417 -10.33 15.61 9.46
C ALA A 417 -11.11 16.47 10.48
N LEU A 418 -11.49 17.71 10.10
CA LEU A 418 -12.38 18.54 10.93
C LEU A 418 -13.78 17.93 11.07
N LYS A 419 -14.31 17.39 9.96
CA LYS A 419 -15.61 16.71 9.95
C LYS A 419 -15.64 15.52 10.90
N LEU A 420 -14.56 14.73 11.00
CA LEU A 420 -14.46 13.65 11.97
C LEU A 420 -14.62 14.11 13.43
N VAL A 421 -14.05 15.26 13.80
CA VAL A 421 -14.23 15.83 15.14
C VAL A 421 -15.69 16.25 15.34
N GLY A 422 -16.29 16.82 14.29
CA GLY A 422 -17.72 17.13 14.25
C GLY A 422 -18.61 15.91 14.47
N ASP A 423 -18.34 14.79 13.78
CA ASP A 423 -19.10 13.54 13.87
C ASP A 423 -19.15 13.00 15.30
N VAL A 424 -17.99 12.99 15.97
CA VAL A 424 -17.90 12.52 17.36
C VAL A 424 -18.62 13.47 18.33
N HIS A 425 -18.64 14.77 18.04
CA HIS A 425 -19.43 15.71 18.83
C HIS A 425 -20.92 15.59 18.56
N ALA A 426 -21.33 15.29 17.32
CA ALA A 426 -22.72 15.11 16.92
C ALA A 426 -23.33 13.84 17.54
N SER A 427 -22.52 12.79 17.73
CA SER A 427 -22.96 11.55 18.39
C SER A 427 -23.29 11.73 19.88
N ASN A 428 -22.92 12.86 20.49
CA ASN A 428 -23.25 13.19 21.87
C ASN A 428 -24.35 14.26 21.92
N SER A 429 -25.39 14.05 22.72
CA SER A 429 -26.55 14.95 22.82
C SER A 429 -26.17 16.38 23.21
N GLY A 430 -25.19 16.55 24.12
CA GLY A 430 -24.68 17.86 24.53
C GLY A 430 -23.60 18.47 23.62
N GLY A 431 -23.23 17.79 22.52
CA GLY A 431 -22.13 18.19 21.64
C GLY A 431 -22.55 18.87 20.34
N ARG A 432 -23.85 18.97 20.05
CA ARG A 432 -24.40 19.43 18.77
C ARG A 432 -23.91 20.82 18.33
N GLU A 433 -23.90 21.81 19.22
CA GLU A 433 -23.38 23.15 18.88
C GLU A 433 -21.90 23.13 18.50
N LYS A 434 -21.11 22.28 19.16
CA LYS A 434 -19.68 22.13 18.83
C LYS A 434 -19.53 21.45 17.48
N ALA A 435 -20.34 20.43 17.19
CA ALA A 435 -20.36 19.76 15.88
C ALA A 435 -20.66 20.75 14.74
N LYS A 436 -21.67 21.62 14.92
CA LYS A 436 -22.01 22.68 13.96
C LYS A 436 -20.81 23.58 13.63
N LYS A 437 -20.10 24.07 14.67
CA LYS A 437 -18.89 24.91 14.48
C LYS A 437 -17.79 24.19 13.70
N PHE A 438 -17.60 22.89 13.93
CA PHE A 438 -16.61 22.09 13.21
C PHE A 438 -17.02 21.82 11.77
N TYR A 439 -18.29 21.54 11.48
CA TYR A 439 -18.77 21.40 10.11
C TYR A 439 -18.67 22.72 9.34
N GLU A 440 -19.06 23.85 9.93
CA GLU A 440 -18.88 25.17 9.33
C GLU A 440 -17.40 25.48 9.08
N SER A 441 -16.50 25.10 9.98
CA SER A 441 -15.06 25.24 9.75
C SER A 441 -14.54 24.36 8.61
N ALA A 442 -15.06 23.14 8.48
CA ALA A 442 -14.71 22.25 7.37
C ALA A 442 -15.16 22.85 6.03
N LEU A 443 -16.38 23.40 5.99
CA LEU A 443 -16.91 24.10 4.81
C LEU A 443 -16.19 25.43 4.50
N ARG A 444 -15.62 26.11 5.51
CA ARG A 444 -14.75 27.27 5.26
C ARG A 444 -13.42 26.87 4.62
N LEU A 445 -12.85 25.72 4.98
CA LEU A 445 -11.64 25.21 4.34
C LEU A 445 -11.90 24.67 2.94
N GLU A 446 -13.01 23.95 2.78
CA GLU A 446 -13.40 23.34 1.51
C GLU A 446 -14.90 23.56 1.26
N PRO A 447 -15.27 24.65 0.56
CA PRO A 447 -16.67 24.99 0.30
C PRO A 447 -17.42 23.93 -0.53
N GLY A 448 -16.70 23.10 -1.30
CA GLY A 448 -17.28 22.01 -2.09
C GLY A 448 -17.41 20.68 -1.34
N TYR A 449 -17.06 20.61 -0.05
CA TYR A 449 -17.06 19.34 0.66
C TYR A 449 -18.47 18.90 1.08
N LEU A 450 -19.13 18.17 0.18
CA LEU A 450 -20.48 17.61 0.34
C LEU A 450 -20.65 16.86 1.68
N GLY A 451 -19.66 16.08 2.10
CA GLY A 451 -19.74 15.29 3.35
C GLY A 451 -19.96 16.13 4.61
N ALA A 452 -19.41 17.35 4.69
CA ALA A 452 -19.67 18.25 5.81
C ALA A 452 -21.00 19.00 5.67
N ALA A 453 -21.42 19.33 4.45
CA ALA A 453 -22.72 19.96 4.18
C ALA A 453 -23.88 19.01 4.55
N LEU A 454 -23.78 17.74 4.15
CA LEU A 454 -24.74 16.69 4.51
C LEU A 454 -24.79 16.47 6.02
N ALA A 455 -23.65 16.40 6.70
CA ALA A 455 -23.60 16.23 8.15
C ALA A 455 -24.19 17.43 8.91
N LEU A 456 -24.01 18.65 8.39
CA LEU A 456 -24.62 19.86 8.93
C LEU A 456 -26.14 19.88 8.72
N ALA A 457 -26.61 19.49 7.54
CA ALA A 457 -28.04 19.37 7.24
C ALA A 457 -28.71 18.33 8.15
N GLU A 458 -28.08 17.16 8.33
CA GLU A 458 -28.57 16.12 9.24
C GLU A 458 -28.67 16.60 10.68
N LEU A 459 -27.69 17.39 11.14
CA LEU A 459 -27.74 18.01 12.45
C LEU A 459 -28.93 18.99 12.58
N HIS A 460 -29.23 19.76 11.54
CA HIS A 460 -30.41 20.65 11.51
C HIS A 460 -31.73 19.89 11.56
N VAL A 461 -31.83 18.75 10.87
CA VAL A 461 -33.00 17.87 10.94
C VAL A 461 -33.20 17.32 12.35
N ILE A 462 -32.12 16.86 13.00
CA ILE A 462 -32.17 16.36 14.39
C ILE A 462 -32.59 17.46 15.39
N GLU A 463 -32.30 18.73 15.08
CA GLU A 463 -32.70 19.90 15.87
C GLU A 463 -34.12 20.41 15.52
N GLY A 464 -34.80 19.80 14.54
CA GLY A 464 -36.11 20.23 14.04
C GLY A 464 -36.08 21.46 13.13
N ARG A 465 -34.88 21.94 12.74
CA ARG A 465 -34.68 23.08 11.84
C ARG A 465 -34.68 22.65 10.37
N ASN A 466 -35.78 22.03 9.94
CA ASN A 466 -35.87 21.43 8.60
C ASN A 466 -35.76 22.48 7.47
N GLY A 467 -36.25 23.71 7.67
CA GLY A 467 -36.12 24.79 6.67
C GLY A 467 -34.66 25.23 6.44
N ASP A 468 -33.86 25.32 7.50
CA ASP A 468 -32.43 25.62 7.39
C ASP A 468 -31.68 24.48 6.68
N ALA A 469 -32.08 23.22 6.92
CA ALA A 469 -31.53 22.06 6.23
C ALA A 469 -31.84 22.09 4.73
N VAL A 470 -33.09 22.36 4.34
CA VAL A 470 -33.50 22.44 2.91
C VAL A 470 -32.75 23.57 2.21
N SER A 471 -32.73 24.78 2.77
CA SER A 471 -32.05 25.93 2.16
C SER A 471 -30.54 25.72 1.99
N LEU A 472 -29.90 25.04 2.95
CA LEU A 472 -28.50 24.64 2.83
C LEU A 472 -28.31 23.64 1.68
N LEU A 473 -29.10 22.57 1.64
CA LEU A 473 -28.97 21.52 0.64
C LEU A 473 -29.28 22.03 -0.78
N GLU A 474 -30.32 22.85 -0.95
CA GLU A 474 -30.65 23.49 -2.23
C GLU A 474 -29.54 24.41 -2.74
N ARG A 475 -28.87 25.13 -1.84
CA ARG A 475 -27.72 25.96 -2.21
C ARG A 475 -26.60 25.10 -2.78
N TYR A 476 -26.29 23.97 -2.14
CA TYR A 476 -25.27 23.04 -2.64
C TYR A 476 -25.70 22.38 -3.94
N LEU A 477 -26.99 22.12 -4.12
CA LEU A 477 -27.51 21.47 -5.32
C LEU A 477 -27.34 22.32 -6.59
N LYS A 478 -27.33 23.66 -6.46
CA LYS A 478 -27.06 24.57 -7.57
C LYS A 478 -25.65 24.40 -8.15
N ASP A 479 -24.69 24.11 -7.28
CA ASP A 479 -23.28 23.98 -7.66
C ASP A 479 -22.89 22.50 -7.90
N TRP A 480 -23.56 21.57 -7.21
CA TRP A 480 -23.26 20.13 -7.21
C TRP A 480 -24.53 19.31 -7.40
N ALA A 481 -24.75 18.83 -8.62
CA ALA A 481 -25.86 17.91 -8.93
C ALA A 481 -25.49 16.47 -8.57
N ASP A 482 -25.47 16.16 -7.27
CA ASP A 482 -25.10 14.85 -6.72
C ASP A 482 -26.33 14.03 -6.28
N ASP A 483 -26.27 12.71 -6.42
CA ASP A 483 -27.38 11.80 -6.07
C ASP A 483 -27.61 11.76 -4.55
N SER A 484 -26.53 11.76 -3.77
CA SER A 484 -26.55 11.76 -2.30
C SER A 484 -27.28 12.98 -1.72
N LEU A 485 -27.15 14.13 -2.38
CA LEU A 485 -27.78 15.38 -1.99
C LEU A 485 -29.28 15.36 -2.24
N HIS A 486 -29.71 14.82 -3.38
CA HIS A 486 -31.12 14.58 -3.68
C HIS A 486 -31.77 13.60 -2.71
N VAL A 487 -31.09 12.51 -2.36
CA VAL A 487 -31.59 11.55 -1.35
C VAL A 487 -31.78 12.23 0.00
N LYS A 488 -30.83 13.05 0.45
CA LYS A 488 -30.93 13.75 1.73
C LYS A 488 -32.03 14.81 1.72
N LEU A 489 -32.18 15.59 0.63
CA LEU A 489 -33.33 16.49 0.44
C LEU A 489 -34.65 15.74 0.54
N ALA A 490 -34.78 14.63 -0.17
CA ALA A 490 -35.99 13.82 -0.15
C ALA A 490 -36.33 13.31 1.27
N GLN A 491 -35.32 12.90 2.04
CA GLN A 491 -35.50 12.51 3.45
C GLN A 491 -35.98 13.68 4.32
N VAL A 492 -35.44 14.89 4.12
CA VAL A 492 -35.89 16.08 4.87
C VAL A 492 -37.33 16.43 4.49
N PHE A 493 -37.67 16.43 3.20
CA PHE A 493 -39.03 16.71 2.72
C PHE A 493 -40.06 15.68 3.24
N ALA A 494 -39.68 14.39 3.23
CA ALA A 494 -40.50 13.32 3.79
C ALA A 494 -40.74 13.53 5.30
N ALA A 495 -39.70 13.92 6.06
CA ALA A 495 -39.83 14.23 7.49
C ALA A 495 -40.73 15.46 7.76
N THR A 496 -40.83 16.40 6.80
CA THR A 496 -41.76 17.55 6.86
C THR A 496 -43.15 17.26 6.27
N ASN A 497 -43.44 16.01 5.90
CA ASN A 497 -44.70 15.59 5.26
C ASN A 497 -44.97 16.22 3.88
N MET A 498 -43.93 16.70 3.20
CA MET A 498 -44.01 17.23 1.84
C MET A 498 -43.70 16.12 0.84
N LEU A 499 -44.62 15.15 0.73
CA LEU A 499 -44.41 13.88 0.04
C LEU A 499 -44.17 14.04 -1.47
N GLN A 500 -44.83 15.00 -2.13
CA GLN A 500 -44.67 15.25 -3.57
C GLN A 500 -43.25 15.71 -3.93
N GLU A 501 -42.70 16.62 -3.13
CA GLU A 501 -41.35 17.16 -3.31
C GLU A 501 -40.31 16.08 -3.02
N ALA A 502 -40.52 15.28 -1.95
CA ALA A 502 -39.70 14.13 -1.64
C ALA A 502 -39.64 13.11 -2.79
N LEU A 503 -40.79 12.80 -3.40
CA LEU A 503 -40.89 11.88 -4.53
C LEU A 503 -40.09 12.40 -5.73
N SER A 504 -40.22 13.70 -6.05
CA SER A 504 -39.48 14.31 -7.15
C SER A 504 -37.96 14.21 -6.98
N HIS A 505 -37.47 14.37 -5.75
CA HIS A 505 -36.04 14.29 -5.44
C HIS A 505 -35.52 12.85 -5.41
N TYR A 506 -36.29 11.87 -4.91
CA TYR A 506 -35.91 10.46 -5.04
C TYR A 506 -35.83 10.02 -6.51
N GLN A 507 -36.79 10.44 -7.34
CA GLN A 507 -36.73 10.17 -8.79
C GLN A 507 -35.53 10.86 -9.45
N ALA A 508 -35.21 12.10 -9.06
CA ALA A 508 -34.02 12.78 -9.56
C ALA A 508 -32.72 12.04 -9.18
N ALA A 509 -32.60 11.57 -7.93
CA ALA A 509 -31.47 10.76 -7.49
C ALA A 509 -31.32 9.47 -8.33
N LEU A 510 -32.43 8.77 -8.60
CA LEU A 510 -32.42 7.55 -9.42
C LEU A 510 -32.13 7.81 -10.91
N ARG A 511 -32.45 8.99 -11.43
CA ARG A 511 -32.05 9.39 -12.80
C ARG A 511 -30.54 9.60 -12.91
N ILE A 512 -29.91 10.15 -11.88
CA ILE A 512 -28.45 10.33 -11.82
C ILE A 512 -27.76 8.98 -11.61
N ASN A 513 -28.22 8.23 -10.60
CA ASN A 513 -27.67 6.93 -10.25
C ASN A 513 -28.78 5.89 -10.07
N PRO A 514 -29.07 5.10 -11.12
CA PRO A 514 -30.10 4.05 -11.08
C PRO A 514 -29.82 2.93 -10.07
N GLN A 515 -28.58 2.81 -9.58
CA GLN A 515 -28.16 1.77 -8.65
C GLN A 515 -28.12 2.24 -7.19
N ASN A 516 -28.54 3.48 -6.89
CA ASN A 516 -28.54 3.97 -5.52
C ASN A 516 -29.62 3.27 -4.66
N GLU A 517 -29.19 2.32 -3.84
CA GLU A 517 -30.07 1.53 -2.95
C GLU A 517 -30.81 2.41 -1.92
N ALA A 518 -30.19 3.49 -1.43
CA ALA A 518 -30.83 4.38 -0.46
C ALA A 518 -31.99 5.18 -1.09
N ALA A 519 -31.83 5.58 -2.36
CA ALA A 519 -32.89 6.23 -3.12
C ALA A 519 -34.05 5.27 -3.40
N LYS A 520 -33.78 4.01 -3.78
CA LYS A 520 -34.82 2.98 -4.02
C LYS A 520 -35.63 2.69 -2.75
N LYS A 521 -34.94 2.34 -1.66
CA LYS A 521 -35.60 2.08 -0.35
C LYS A 521 -36.34 3.30 0.17
N GLY A 522 -35.79 4.50 -0.03
CA GLY A 522 -36.44 5.75 0.35
C GLY A 522 -37.72 6.01 -0.43
N LEU A 523 -37.71 5.74 -1.74
CA LEU A 523 -38.87 5.86 -2.61
C LEU A 523 -39.95 4.81 -2.29
N GLU A 524 -39.57 3.54 -2.11
CA GLU A 524 -40.49 2.47 -1.69
C GLU A 524 -41.19 2.81 -0.36
N ARG A 525 -40.44 3.29 0.63
CA ARG A 525 -41.01 3.75 1.92
C ARG A 525 -41.98 4.93 1.73
N LEU A 526 -41.62 5.89 0.88
CA LEU A 526 -42.46 7.04 0.60
C LEU A 526 -43.76 6.63 -0.12
N GLU A 527 -43.69 5.68 -1.05
CA GLU A 527 -44.86 5.16 -1.76
C GLU A 527 -45.80 4.40 -0.81
N LYS A 528 -45.27 3.56 0.10
CA LYS A 528 -46.06 2.92 1.16
C LYS A 528 -46.77 3.96 2.03
N GLN A 529 -46.04 5.00 2.44
CA GLN A 529 -46.57 6.12 3.23
C GLN A 529 -47.66 6.91 2.47
N MET A 530 -47.49 7.14 1.16
CA MET A 530 -48.50 7.82 0.32
C MET A 530 -49.75 6.95 0.10
N LYS A 531 -49.62 5.63 0.08
CA LYS A 531 -50.73 4.67 -0.01
C LYS A 531 -51.43 4.44 1.34
N GLY A 532 -50.95 5.04 2.43
CA GLY A 532 -51.50 4.87 3.78
C GLY A 532 -51.15 3.53 4.43
N VAL A 533 -50.17 2.80 3.88
CA VAL A 533 -49.63 1.56 4.44
C VAL A 533 -48.50 1.92 5.41
N ASP A 534 -48.42 1.23 6.55
CA ASP A 534 -47.34 1.44 7.52
C ASP A 534 -45.97 1.17 6.85
N PRO A 535 -45.08 2.18 6.77
CA PRO A 535 -43.78 2.03 6.09
C PRO A 535 -42.83 1.02 6.74
N ASP A 536 -43.07 0.62 7.99
CA ASP A 536 -42.27 -0.37 8.73
C ASP A 536 -42.93 -1.76 8.80
N ALA A 537 -44.07 -1.99 8.14
CA ALA A 537 -44.68 -3.31 8.05
C ALA A 537 -43.75 -4.28 7.28
N PRO A 538 -43.49 -5.51 7.78
CA PRO A 538 -42.79 -6.52 7.02
C PRO A 538 -43.55 -6.76 5.71
N GLU A 539 -42.81 -6.89 4.62
CA GLU A 539 -43.40 -7.22 3.32
C GLU A 539 -44.17 -8.53 3.50
N GLU A 540 -45.48 -8.48 3.33
CA GLU A 540 -46.26 -9.70 3.14
C GLU A 540 -45.73 -10.28 1.84
N ASP A 541 -44.98 -11.38 1.94
CA ASP A 541 -44.51 -12.15 0.80
C ASP A 541 -45.76 -12.56 -0.01
N GLU A 542 -46.10 -11.80 -1.06
CA GLU A 542 -47.03 -12.20 -2.12
C GLU A 542 -46.40 -13.30 -3.00
N GLU A 543 -45.81 -14.32 -2.37
CA GLU A 543 -45.38 -15.58 -2.98
C GLU A 543 -45.94 -16.73 -2.14
N ASN A 544 -47.26 -16.86 -2.12
CA ASN A 544 -47.97 -18.11 -1.85
C ASN A 544 -49.37 -18.04 -2.47
N GLU A 545 -49.47 -17.70 -3.76
CA GLU A 545 -50.54 -18.27 -4.56
C GLU A 545 -50.19 -19.75 -4.73
N VAL A 546 -50.82 -20.55 -3.88
CA VAL A 546 -50.85 -22.01 -3.97
C VAL A 546 -51.47 -22.35 -5.32
N GLU A 547 -50.64 -22.69 -6.30
CA GLU A 547 -51.10 -23.47 -7.45
C GLU A 547 -51.49 -24.85 -6.94
N ASP A 548 -52.81 -25.06 -6.74
CA ASP A 548 -53.41 -26.38 -6.62
C ASP A 548 -53.12 -27.21 -7.88
N PRO A 549 -52.47 -28.39 -7.80
CA PRO A 549 -52.42 -29.32 -8.91
C PRO A 549 -53.28 -30.54 -8.56
N ASP A 550 -54.59 -30.39 -8.70
CA ASP A 550 -55.48 -31.54 -8.88
C ASP A 550 -55.87 -31.60 -10.36
N GLY A 551 -55.48 -32.67 -11.06
CA GLY A 551 -56.10 -33.03 -12.34
C GLY A 551 -55.20 -33.68 -13.38
N ASP A 552 -55.05 -34.99 -13.22
CA ASP A 552 -55.03 -36.00 -14.29
C ASP A 552 -53.71 -36.49 -14.91
N GLN A 553 -53.71 -37.82 -14.93
CA GLN A 553 -52.74 -38.79 -15.38
C GLN A 553 -52.53 -38.71 -16.90
N GLU A 554 -51.33 -39.02 -17.37
CA GLU A 554 -51.14 -40.14 -18.30
C GLU A 554 -49.67 -40.54 -18.40
N GLU A 555 -49.46 -41.86 -18.34
CA GLU A 555 -48.23 -42.60 -18.54
C GLU A 555 -47.57 -42.25 -19.88
N THR A 556 -46.24 -42.23 -19.94
CA THR A 556 -45.46 -42.92 -20.99
C THR A 556 -43.96 -42.91 -20.65
N ASP A 557 -43.53 -44.03 -20.09
CA ASP A 557 -42.33 -44.81 -20.38
C ASP A 557 -41.15 -44.22 -21.21
N LEU A 558 -39.95 -44.44 -20.64
CA LEU A 558 -38.70 -44.89 -21.26
C LEU A 558 -37.86 -43.90 -22.11
N LEU A 559 -36.78 -43.36 -21.52
CA LEU A 559 -35.37 -43.79 -21.69
C LEU A 559 -34.37 -42.88 -20.96
#